data_AF-A0A3N0Z2D2-F1
#
_entry.id   AF-A0A3N0Z2D2-F1
#
_cell.length_a   1.000
_cell.length_b   1.000
_cell.length_c   1.000
_cell.angle_alpha   90.00
_cell.angle_beta   90.00
_cell.angle_gamma   90.00
#
_symmetry.space_group_name_H-M   'P 1'
#
loop_
_entity.id
_entity.type
_entity.pdbx_description
1 polymer ?
#
loop_
_entity_poly.entity_id
_entity_poly.type
_entity_poly.pdbx_seq_one_letter_code
_entity_poly.pdbx_strand_id
1 'polypeptide(L)'
;MCHMCFSNVEIAVTSDGNTIVCYHPSEDVPYELTQPIVRPDAVSDHAETHEQVLKARLGKEVLNNKKAPTIEELSKMFYTTKHRWYPVGQYHTRRRNRNPPKDR
;
A
#
# COMPACT_ATOMS: atom_id res chain seq x y z
N MET A 1 -7.75 23.77 9.86
CA MET A 1 -6.63 23.48 8.95
C MET A 1 -7.10 22.41 7.97
N CYS A 2 -7.52 22.81 6.76
CA CYS A 2 -7.88 21.88 5.70
C CYS A 2 -6.59 21.19 5.23
N HIS A 3 -6.35 19.98 5.71
CA HIS A 3 -5.25 19.15 5.27
C HIS A 3 -5.66 18.43 3.98
N MET A 4 -4.90 18.64 2.91
CA MET A 4 -4.85 17.85 1.66
C MET A 4 -5.94 18.09 0.61
N CYS A 5 -6.09 19.32 0.15
CA CYS A 5 -6.44 19.56 -1.26
C CYS A 5 -5.34 20.44 -1.86
N PHE A 6 -4.53 19.87 -2.76
CA PHE A 6 -3.76 20.69 -3.69
C PHE A 6 -4.81 21.40 -4.56
N SER A 7 -4.98 22.69 -4.33
CA SER A 7 -5.99 23.52 -4.96
C SER A 7 -5.42 24.92 -5.09
N ASN A 8 -5.66 25.57 -6.23
CA ASN A 8 -5.43 26.99 -6.35
C ASN A 8 -6.42 27.73 -5.45
N VAL A 9 -5.91 28.24 -4.32
CA VAL A 9 -6.73 28.93 -3.32
C VAL A 9 -6.83 30.40 -3.69
N GLU A 10 -8.06 30.89 -3.79
CA GLU A 10 -8.36 32.31 -3.90
C GLU A 10 -8.84 32.85 -2.55
N ILE A 11 -8.19 33.90 -2.05
CA ILE A 11 -8.54 34.53 -0.78
C ILE A 11 -9.12 35.91 -1.09
N ALA A 12 -10.32 36.17 -0.59
CA ALA A 12 -10.99 37.46 -0.71
C ALA A 12 -11.37 37.98 0.68
N VAL A 13 -11.57 39.29 0.77
CA VAL A 13 -12.11 39.94 1.97
C VAL A 13 -13.46 40.56 1.60
N THR A 14 -14.44 40.42 2.47
CA THR A 14 -15.78 41.00 2.27
C THR A 14 -15.68 42.54 2.29
N SER A 15 -16.58 43.25 1.61
CA SER A 15 -16.61 44.73 1.56
C SER A 15 -16.49 45.39 2.94
N ASP A 16 -17.04 44.74 3.95
CA ASP A 16 -17.13 45.23 5.32
C ASP A 16 -15.83 44.98 6.12
N GLY A 17 -14.81 44.32 5.53
CA GLY A 17 -13.50 44.06 6.13
C GLY A 17 -13.49 43.03 7.27
N ASN A 18 -14.67 42.63 7.77
CA ASN A 18 -14.81 41.81 8.98
C ASN A 18 -14.76 40.30 8.73
N THR A 19 -14.70 39.85 7.48
CA THR A 19 -14.72 38.41 7.14
C THR A 19 -13.81 38.13 5.95
N ILE A 20 -12.91 37.16 6.14
CA ILE A 20 -12.04 36.60 5.10
C ILE A 20 -12.72 35.36 4.53
N VAL A 21 -12.85 35.31 3.21
CA VAL A 21 -13.44 34.21 2.45
C VAL A 21 -12.33 33.50 1.70
N CYS A 22 -12.28 32.16 1.79
CA CYS A 22 -11.33 31.33 1.05
C CYS A 22 -12.09 30.40 0.10
N TYR A 23 -11.81 30.52 -1.19
CA TYR A 23 -12.29 29.61 -2.22
C TYR A 23 -11.18 28.62 -2.56
N HIS A 24 -11.44 27.33 -2.41
CA HIS A 24 -10.46 26.26 -2.65
C HIS A 24 -11.08 25.09 -3.43
N PRO A 25 -11.29 25.22 -4.75
CA PRO A 25 -11.85 24.15 -5.55
C PRO A 25 -10.89 22.96 -5.60
N SER A 26 -11.40 21.73 -5.53
CA SER A 26 -10.57 20.55 -5.76
C SER A 26 -10.17 20.46 -7.23
N GLU A 27 -8.89 20.20 -7.49
CA GLU A 27 -8.36 20.03 -8.85
C GLU A 27 -8.27 18.54 -9.21
N ASP A 28 -8.70 18.21 -10.42
CA ASP A 28 -8.58 16.86 -10.98
C ASP A 28 -7.24 16.69 -11.70
N VAL A 29 -6.71 15.46 -11.71
CA VAL A 29 -5.48 15.13 -12.46
C VAL A 29 -5.83 14.95 -13.94
N PRO A 30 -5.21 15.71 -14.87
CA PRO A 30 -5.51 15.61 -16.30
C PRO A 30 -5.05 14.26 -16.87
N TYR A 31 -5.78 13.78 -17.88
CA TYR A 31 -5.55 12.46 -18.49
C TYR A 31 -4.14 12.31 -19.10
N GLU A 32 -3.59 13.38 -19.66
CA GLU A 32 -2.24 13.41 -20.26
C GLU A 32 -1.13 13.12 -19.24
N LEU A 33 -1.39 13.33 -17.94
CA LEU A 33 -0.48 13.01 -16.84
C LEU A 33 -0.71 11.61 -16.24
N THR A 34 -1.53 10.78 -16.89
CA THR A 34 -1.77 9.38 -16.47
C THR A 34 -0.99 8.40 -17.33
N GLN A 35 -0.73 7.21 -16.79
CA GLN A 35 -0.10 6.11 -17.53
C GLN A 35 -1.08 4.96 -17.73
N PRO A 36 -1.05 4.27 -18.89
CA PRO A 36 -1.91 3.12 -19.12
C PRO A 36 -1.52 1.97 -18.18
N ILE A 37 -2.52 1.30 -17.62
CA ILE A 37 -2.31 0.13 -16.76
C ILE A 37 -1.83 -1.03 -17.62
N VAL A 38 -0.59 -1.48 -17.42
CA VAL A 38 -0.03 -2.67 -18.07
C VAL A 38 -0.81 -3.89 -17.62
N ARG A 39 -1.39 -4.64 -18.57
CA ARG A 39 -2.06 -5.91 -18.32
C ARG A 39 -1.06 -7.03 -18.61
N PRO A 40 -0.57 -7.77 -17.60
CA PRO A 40 0.30 -8.91 -17.85
C PRO A 40 -0.49 -9.99 -18.59
N ASP A 41 0.03 -10.45 -19.73
CA ASP A 41 -0.57 -11.55 -20.49
C ASP A 41 -0.49 -12.86 -19.70
N ALA A 42 -1.58 -13.64 -19.71
CA ALA A 42 -1.70 -14.85 -18.90
C ALA A 42 -0.83 -16.04 -19.39
N VAL A 43 -0.15 -15.90 -20.52
CA VAL A 43 0.33 -17.05 -21.29
C VAL A 43 1.81 -16.91 -21.60
N SER A 44 2.62 -17.33 -20.63
CA SER A 44 4.00 -17.77 -20.86
C SER A 44 4.28 -18.95 -19.93
N ASP A 45 3.43 -19.98 -19.98
CA ASP A 45 3.80 -21.31 -19.49
C ASP A 45 3.44 -22.31 -20.59
N HIS A 46 4.46 -22.82 -21.28
CA HIS A 46 4.33 -23.95 -22.18
C HIS A 46 3.92 -25.18 -21.35
N ALA A 47 2.64 -25.54 -21.36
CA ALA A 47 2.18 -26.79 -20.80
C ALA A 47 1.07 -27.36 -21.69
N GLU A 48 1.24 -28.62 -22.05
CA GLU A 48 0.54 -29.30 -23.14
C GLU A 48 -0.95 -29.60 -22.84
N THR A 49 -1.46 -29.32 -21.63
CA THR A 49 -2.89 -29.41 -21.28
C THR A 49 -3.32 -28.43 -20.18
N HIS A 50 -4.47 -27.76 -20.37
CA HIS A 50 -5.00 -26.70 -19.50
C HIS A 50 -5.26 -27.14 -18.04
N GLU A 51 -5.62 -28.40 -17.81
CA GLU A 51 -5.87 -28.93 -16.46
C GLU A 51 -4.61 -29.10 -15.61
N GLN A 52 -3.48 -29.47 -16.23
CA GLN A 52 -2.22 -29.65 -15.52
C GLN A 52 -1.66 -28.30 -15.01
N VAL A 53 -1.89 -27.22 -15.77
CA VAL A 53 -1.52 -25.84 -15.40
C VAL A 53 -2.24 -25.37 -14.15
N LEU A 54 -3.56 -25.60 -14.07
CA LEU A 54 -4.36 -25.20 -12.91
C LEU A 54 -3.90 -25.93 -11.65
N LYS A 55 -3.61 -27.23 -11.77
CA LYS A 55 -3.14 -28.06 -10.64
C LYS A 55 -1.72 -27.68 -10.20
N ALA A 56 -0.82 -27.34 -11.13
CA ALA A 56 0.53 -26.90 -10.83
C ALA A 56 0.59 -25.50 -10.21
N ARG A 57 -0.25 -24.56 -10.65
CA ARG A 57 -0.27 -23.17 -10.15
C ARG A 57 -0.98 -23.02 -8.78
N LEU A 58 -2.01 -23.82 -8.52
CA LEU A 58 -2.89 -23.67 -7.34
C LEU A 58 -2.77 -24.80 -6.30
N GLY A 59 -1.91 -25.80 -6.56
CA GLY A 59 -1.68 -26.90 -5.63
C GLY A 59 -1.14 -26.39 -4.29
N LYS A 60 -1.90 -26.59 -3.21
CA LYS A 60 -1.49 -26.26 -1.83
C LYS A 60 -0.12 -26.86 -1.45
N GLU A 61 0.24 -27.97 -2.08
CA GLU A 61 1.54 -28.65 -1.93
C GLU A 61 2.73 -27.78 -2.40
N VAL A 62 2.57 -26.98 -3.45
CA VAL A 62 3.61 -26.05 -3.93
C VAL A 62 3.81 -24.89 -2.95
N LEU A 63 2.77 -24.52 -2.19
CA LEU A 63 2.86 -23.46 -1.17
C LEU A 63 3.43 -23.98 0.15
N ASN A 64 3.05 -25.18 0.57
CA ASN A 64 3.49 -25.78 1.84
C ASN A 64 4.99 -26.16 1.84
N ASN A 65 5.56 -26.45 0.67
CA ASN A 65 6.97 -26.84 0.53
C ASN A 65 7.93 -25.66 0.35
N LYS A 66 7.43 -24.42 0.26
CA LYS A 66 8.31 -23.25 0.16
C LYS A 66 8.91 -22.95 1.53
N LYS A 67 10.23 -23.06 1.61
CA LYS A 67 11.01 -22.63 2.78
C LYS A 67 10.65 -21.18 3.11
N ALA A 68 10.46 -20.87 4.40
CA ALA A 68 10.19 -19.51 4.83
C ALA A 68 11.28 -18.57 4.31
N PRO A 69 10.92 -17.36 3.83
CA PRO A 69 11.91 -16.41 3.33
C PRO A 69 12.92 -16.06 4.40
N THR A 70 14.15 -15.88 3.96
CA THR A 70 15.27 -15.52 4.83
C THR A 70 15.10 -14.07 5.29
N ILE A 71 15.60 -13.73 6.50
CA ILE A 71 15.55 -12.34 7.01
C ILE A 71 16.19 -11.34 6.02
N GLU A 72 17.23 -11.77 5.31
CA GLU A 72 17.90 -10.96 4.30
C GLU A 72 16.99 -10.67 3.09
N GLU A 73 16.26 -11.67 2.61
CA GLU A 73 15.29 -11.51 1.52
C GLU A 73 14.17 -10.55 1.93
N LEU A 74 13.67 -10.68 3.17
CA LEU A 74 12.68 -9.75 3.73
C LEU A 74 13.23 -8.32 3.82
N SER A 75 14.46 -8.16 4.30
CA SER A 75 15.09 -6.84 4.41
C SER A 75 15.27 -6.17 3.04
N LYS A 76 15.60 -6.94 1.99
CA LYS A 76 15.79 -6.45 0.63
C LYS A 76 14.46 -6.15 -0.07
N MET A 77 13.45 -6.99 0.11
CA MET A 77 12.13 -6.82 -0.48
C MET A 77 11.38 -5.59 0.07
N PHE A 78 11.49 -5.36 1.38
CA PHE A 78 10.81 -4.24 2.06
C PHE A 78 11.70 -3.00 2.24
N TYR A 79 12.94 -3.03 1.76
CA TYR A 79 13.92 -1.95 1.93
C TYR A 79 14.09 -1.52 3.40
N THR A 80 14.11 -2.49 4.33
CA THR A 80 14.28 -2.25 5.77
C THR A 80 15.60 -2.83 6.27
N THR A 81 15.97 -2.49 7.51
CA THR A 81 17.09 -3.16 8.18
C THR A 81 16.70 -4.56 8.67
N LYS A 82 17.70 -5.46 8.78
CA LYS A 82 17.50 -6.84 9.26
C LYS A 82 16.99 -6.94 10.70
N HIS A 83 17.32 -5.96 11.55
CA HIS A 83 17.04 -6.02 12.99
C HIS A 83 15.55 -6.06 13.35
N ARG A 84 14.71 -5.47 12.50
CA ARG A 84 13.24 -5.46 12.67
C ARG A 84 12.61 -6.85 12.54
N TRP A 85 13.31 -7.78 11.88
CA TRP A 85 12.81 -9.12 11.59
C TRP A 85 13.21 -10.17 12.64
N TYR A 86 14.11 -9.84 13.58
CA TYR A 86 14.42 -10.73 14.70
C TYR A 86 13.26 -10.77 15.70
N PRO A 87 12.95 -11.94 16.29
CA PRO A 87 11.90 -12.06 17.27
C PRO A 87 12.23 -11.26 18.53
N VAL A 88 11.19 -10.67 19.13
CA VAL A 88 11.33 -9.94 20.40
C VAL A 88 11.02 -10.87 21.56
N GLY A 89 11.81 -10.78 22.64
CA GLY A 89 11.63 -11.59 23.84
C GLY A 89 10.29 -11.37 24.54
N GLN A 90 9.85 -12.40 25.29
CA GLN A 90 8.52 -12.46 25.91
C GLN A 90 8.14 -11.25 26.77
N TYR A 91 9.13 -10.63 27.44
CA TYR A 91 8.93 -9.45 28.30
C TYR A 91 8.26 -8.29 27.55
N HIS A 92 8.74 -7.98 26.34
CA HIS A 92 8.17 -6.90 25.53
C HIS A 92 6.81 -7.32 24.95
N THR A 93 6.68 -8.57 24.51
CA THR A 93 5.44 -9.08 23.90
C THR A 93 4.26 -9.04 24.87
N ARG A 94 4.48 -9.36 26.15
CA ARG A 94 3.44 -9.34 27.20
C ARG A 94 2.95 -7.94 27.56
N ARG A 95 3.81 -6.92 27.42
CA ARG A 95 3.49 -5.52 27.73
C ARG A 95 2.82 -4.80 26.57
N ARG A 96 2.75 -5.43 25.40
CA ARG A 96 2.02 -4.89 24.25
C ARG A 96 0.54 -4.84 24.60
N ASN A 97 -0.06 -3.65 24.53
CA ASN A 97 -1.50 -3.52 24.65
C ASN A 97 -2.18 -4.28 23.50
N ARG A 98 -2.98 -5.30 23.85
CA ARG A 98 -3.70 -6.13 22.87
C ARG A 98 -4.94 -5.42 22.32
N ASN A 99 -5.53 -4.53 23.11
CA ASN A 99 -6.74 -3.78 22.79
C ASN A 99 -6.47 -2.29 22.99
N PRO A 100 -5.63 -1.67 22.14
CA PRO A 100 -5.47 -0.22 22.18
C PRO A 100 -6.80 0.46 21.84
N PRO A 101 -7.12 1.61 22.45
CA PRO A 101 -8.30 2.38 22.06
C PRO A 101 -8.16 2.76 20.58
N LYS A 102 -9.17 2.42 19.77
CA LYS A 102 -9.23 2.81 18.38
C LYS A 102 -9.72 4.26 18.31
N ASP A 103 -8.90 5.14 17.74
CA ASP A 103 -9.33 6.48 17.34
C ASP A 103 -9.83 6.42 15.89
N ARG A 104 -11.02 6.99 15.63
CA ARG A 104 -11.83 7.00 14.39
C ARG A 104 -11.77 5.74 13.50
#